data_AF-D1FQE5-F1
#
_entry.id   AF-D1FQE5-F1
#
_cell.length_a   1.000
_cell.length_b   1.000
_cell.length_c   1.000
_cell.angle_alpha   90.00
_cell.angle_beta   90.00
_cell.angle_gamma   90.00
#
_symmetry.space_group_name_H-M   'P 1'
#
loop_
_entity.id
_entity.type
_entity.pdbx_description
1 polymer ?
#
loop_
_entity_poly.entity_id
_entity_poly.type
_entity_poly.pdbx_seq_one_letter_code
_entity_poly.pdbx_strand_id
1 'polypeptide(L)' 'TAGGGDFFPDDAVNGNGRKPWSRQSSNPMLDFWNGRNQWLGSWNMHTDWSHFLIDYVRVWAL' A
#
# COMPACT_ATOMS: atom_id res chain seq x y z
N THR A 1 -9.11 -10.32 4.50
CA THR A 1 -7.78 -10.01 3.95
C THR A 1 -7.83 -8.63 3.36
N ALA A 2 -6.99 -7.70 3.80
CA ALA A 2 -6.94 -6.38 3.19
C ALA A 2 -6.39 -6.51 1.76
N GLY A 3 -7.17 -6.05 0.77
CA GLY A 3 -6.77 -6.08 -0.63
C GLY A 3 -5.50 -5.24 -0.83
N GLY A 4 -4.39 -5.89 -1.17
CA GLY A 4 -3.12 -5.24 -1.50
C GLY A 4 -1.91 -5.72 -0.70
N GLY A 5 -2.11 -6.27 0.51
CA GLY A 5 -1.00 -6.68 1.38
C GLY A 5 -0.09 -7.76 0.82
N ASP A 6 -0.70 -8.67 0.03
CA ASP A 6 -0.01 -9.82 -0.54
C ASP A 6 0.49 -9.60 -1.97
N PHE A 7 0.29 -8.41 -2.55
CA PHE A 7 0.71 -8.12 -3.93
C PHE A 7 2.24 -8.16 -4.10
N PHE A 8 2.97 -7.58 -3.14
CA PHE A 8 4.43 -7.48 -3.18
C PHE A 8 5.11 -8.65 -2.46
N PRO A 9 6.11 -9.32 -3.06
CA PRO A 9 6.87 -10.39 -2.40
C PRO A 9 7.59 -9.86 -1.15
N ASP A 10 7.89 -10.74 -0.17
CA ASP A 10 8.48 -10.32 1.12
C ASP A 10 9.94 -9.84 0.98
N ASP A 11 10.59 -10.19 -0.14
CA ASP A 11 11.91 -9.69 -0.53
C ASP A 11 11.85 -8.44 -1.42
N ALA A 12 10.66 -7.88 -1.67
CA ALA A 12 10.52 -6.68 -2.49
C ALA A 12 11.34 -5.51 -1.91
N VAL A 13 11.97 -4.77 -2.82
CA VAL A 13 12.79 -3.59 -2.51
C VAL A 13 12.31 -2.44 -3.37
N ASN A 14 12.17 -1.26 -2.80
CA ASN A 14 12.04 -0.01 -3.54
C ASN A 14 13.29 0.87 -3.33
N GLY A 15 13.36 2.03 -3.98
CA GLY A 15 14.49 2.96 -3.84
C GLY A 15 14.80 3.41 -2.41
N ASN A 16 13.89 3.21 -1.46
CA ASN A 16 14.02 3.56 -0.03
C ASN A 16 14.19 2.33 0.87
N GLY A 17 14.40 1.14 0.30
CA GLY A 17 14.73 -0.08 1.03
C GLY A 17 13.71 -1.21 0.90
N ARG A 18 13.88 -2.23 1.75
CA ARG A 18 13.07 -3.45 1.74
C ARG A 18 11.63 -3.19 2.20
N LYS A 19 10.68 -4.01 1.77
CA LYS A 19 9.29 -4.00 2.20
C LYS A 19 9.19 -4.13 3.73
N PRO A 20 8.50 -3.22 4.45
CA PRO A 20 8.44 -3.25 5.92
C PRO A 20 7.41 -4.19 6.55
N TRP A 21 6.55 -4.84 5.76
CA TRP A 21 5.58 -5.83 6.24
C TRP A 21 5.88 -7.21 5.67
N SER A 22 5.42 -8.29 6.31
CA SER A 22 5.51 -9.66 5.80
C SER A 22 4.14 -10.29 5.72
N ARG A 23 3.92 -11.14 4.72
CA ARG A 23 2.69 -11.96 4.61
C ARG A 23 2.53 -12.95 5.77
N GLN A 24 3.61 -13.26 6.48
CA GLN A 24 3.63 -14.22 7.60
C GLN A 24 3.31 -13.58 8.95
N SER A 25 3.16 -12.25 9.00
CA SER A 25 2.78 -11.54 10.22
C SER A 25 1.35 -11.88 10.63
N SER A 26 1.08 -11.87 11.93
CA SER A 26 -0.28 -11.96 12.46
C SER A 26 -1.15 -10.77 12.03
N ASN A 27 -0.54 -9.61 11.77
CA ASN A 27 -1.23 -8.36 11.40
C ASN A 27 -0.46 -7.60 10.29
N PRO A 28 -0.37 -8.15 9.07
CA PRO A 28 0.48 -7.60 8.01
C PRO A 28 0.11 -6.17 7.60
N MET A 29 -1.15 -5.79 7.78
CA MET A 29 -1.64 -4.43 7.49
C MET A 29 -1.32 -3.41 8.57
N LEU A 30 -1.23 -3.86 9.82
CA LEU A 30 -0.73 -3.01 10.89
C LEU A 30 0.76 -2.73 10.67
N ASP A 31 1.53 -3.75 10.30
CA ASP A 31 2.95 -3.61 9.99
C ASP A 31 3.17 -2.69 8.78
N PHE A 32 2.36 -2.87 7.72
CA PHE A 32 2.34 -1.95 6.58
C PHE A 32 2.08 -0.51 7.04
N TRP A 33 1.04 -0.29 7.85
CA TRP A 33 0.66 1.04 8.31
C TRP A 33 1.75 1.70 9.17
N ASN A 34 2.39 0.93 10.05
CA ASN A 34 3.48 1.40 10.90
C ASN A 34 4.75 1.70 10.09
N GLY A 35 5.05 0.86 9.09
CA GLY A 35 6.22 1.00 8.21
C GLY A 35 6.02 1.90 6.99
N ARG A 36 4.82 2.45 6.77
CA ARG A 36 4.43 3.17 5.55
C ARG A 36 5.43 4.24 5.11
N ASN A 37 6.08 4.93 6.06
CA ASN A 37 7.02 6.01 5.77
C ASN A 37 8.27 5.55 4.99
N GLN A 38 8.68 4.29 5.16
CA GLN A 38 9.80 3.73 4.42
C GLN A 38 9.49 3.62 2.92
N TRP A 39 8.23 3.40 2.57
CA TRP A 39 7.81 3.26 1.18
C TRP A 39 7.07 4.49 0.62
N LEU A 40 6.57 5.38 1.47
CA LEU A 40 5.93 6.64 1.07
C LEU A 40 6.84 7.53 0.22
N GLY A 41 8.14 7.55 0.49
CA GLY A 41 9.07 8.39 -0.29
C GLY A 41 9.20 7.97 -1.77
N SER A 42 8.75 6.78 -2.17
CA SER A 42 8.66 6.40 -3.58
C SER A 42 7.34 6.83 -4.23
N TRP A 43 6.44 7.47 -3.49
CA TRP A 43 5.16 7.95 -3.97
C TRP A 43 5.31 9.43 -4.33
N ASN A 44 4.82 9.81 -5.50
CA ASN A 44 4.80 11.19 -5.95
C ASN A 44 3.67 11.93 -5.22
N MET A 45 4.02 12.67 -4.17
CA MET A 45 3.06 13.42 -3.35
C MET A 45 2.65 14.76 -3.98
N HIS A 46 3.28 15.16 -5.08
CA HIS A 46 3.10 16.49 -5.68
C HIS A 46 2.27 16.46 -6.97
N THR A 47 1.96 15.27 -7.46
CA THR A 47 1.18 15.05 -8.69
C THR A 47 0.38 13.76 -8.56
N ASP A 48 -0.64 13.56 -9.39
CA ASP A 48 -1.54 12.41 -9.26
C ASP A 48 -1.05 11.11 -9.91
N TRP A 49 0.21 11.05 -10.36
CA TRP A 49 0.76 9.92 -11.10
C TRP A 49 0.87 8.62 -10.30
N SER A 50 0.94 8.72 -8.96
CA SER A 50 1.01 7.56 -8.06
C SER A 50 -0.21 7.42 -7.14
N HIS A 51 -1.25 8.21 -7.36
CA HIS A 51 -2.46 8.19 -6.55
C HIS A 51 -3.53 7.28 -7.18
N PHE A 52 -4.23 6.51 -6.34
CA PHE A 52 -5.44 5.81 -6.78
C PHE A 52 -6.60 6.81 -6.80
N LEU A 53 -6.95 7.29 -8.01
CA LEU A 53 -8.00 8.28 -8.21
C LEU A 53 -9.36 7.60 -8.40
N ILE A 54 -10.35 8.05 -7.64
CA ILE A 54 -11.75 7.65 -7.80
C ILE A 54 -12.50 8.84 -8.40
N ASP A 55 -13.04 8.66 -9.61
CA ASP A 55 -13.80 9.72 -10.30
C ASP A 55 -15.22 9.86 -9.72
N TYR A 56 -15.96 8.75 -9.62
CA TYR A 56 -17.24 8.75 -8.91
C TYR A 56 -17.59 7.37 -8.34
N VAL A 57 -18.42 7.39 -7.30
CA VAL A 57 -19.08 6.20 -6.75
C VAL A 57 -20.58 6.41 -6.88
N ARG A 58 -21.30 5.45 -7.46
CA ARG A 58 -22.76 5.45 -7.52
C ARG A 58 -23.31 4.22 -6.83
N VAL A 59 -24.32 4.41 -5.99
CA VAL A 59 -25.01 3.36 -5.24
C VAL A 59 -26.48 3.38 -5.62
N TRP A 60 -27.08 2.20 -5.77
CA TRP A 60 -28.52 2.02 -5.98
C TRP A 60 -29.06 1.07 -4.93
N ALA A 61 -30.26 1.36 -4.43
CA ALA A 61 -31.04 0.46 -3.58
C ALA A 61 -32.18 -0.16 -4.40
N LEU A 62 -32.59 -1.38 -4.02
CA LEU A 62 -33.79 -2.05 -4.54
C LEU A 62 -35.02 -1.69 -3.71
#